data_AF-A0A6A7L7A3-F1
#
_entry.id   AF-A0A6A7L7A3-F1
#
_cell.length_a   1.000
_cell.length_b   1.000
_cell.length_c   1.000
_cell.angle_alpha   90.00
_cell.angle_beta   90.00
_cell.angle_gamma   90.00
#
_symmetry.space_group_name_H-M   'P 1'
#
loop_
_entity.id
_entity.type
_entity.pdbx_description
1 polymer ?
#
loop_
_entity_poly.entity_id
_entity_poly.type
_entity_poly.pdbx_seq_one_letter_code
_entity_poly.pdbx_strand_id
1 'polypeptide(L)'
;MPSKTERELLVVAGREVAISNPRKVLFPEAGCTKLDLARYYLAVSEGALHAAGGRPNVLVRYPNGIRGEFFYQKRAPESRPDWIEVVALKFPSGRNAEEVVPRDAAALVWMANLACLELHPHPVRADDLDHPDELRVDLDPVPGVPWTQIRQVARVVQATLDDFGLIGWPKTSGSRGMHVYVRIERQWKFDEVRRAALALAREVERRAPSLATSKWWKEERHGVFIDYNQNAKDRTVAGAYSVRPTADARVSAPLVWDEVDACEPQDFTLRTMPARFAELGDRHADMERRPCSLLRLLDLAARHEKDGLGDAPWPPHYRKQRGEPPRVQPSKRRRAEAHPLIEIGRAPRKEEALAGLDRWRARHPEAAAHLAPADVLVDAMRGRYRTWTRIRVNLQHVPVELRPPQEALDPDSAETGWPEWTDEQRAEWKKWRKARRQNASAAGTDAGRADPITAKTAPRRRPSRARKES
;
A
#
# COMPACT_ATOMS: atom_id res chain seq x y z
N MET A 1 19.15 -44.30 -3.37
CA MET A 1 19.13 -43.70 -4.73
C MET A 1 18.49 -42.32 -4.60
N PRO A 2 19.23 -41.20 -4.70
CA PRO A 2 18.58 -39.90 -4.75
C PRO A 2 17.70 -39.87 -6.01
N SER A 3 16.40 -39.69 -5.82
CA SER A 3 15.40 -39.62 -6.88
C SER A 3 15.85 -38.61 -7.94
N LYS A 4 15.98 -39.07 -9.19
CA LYS A 4 16.28 -38.23 -10.36
C LYS A 4 15.23 -37.11 -10.35
N THR A 5 15.63 -35.87 -10.10
CA THR A 5 14.68 -34.75 -10.07
C THR A 5 13.95 -34.71 -11.40
N GLU A 6 12.63 -34.94 -11.38
CA GLU A 6 11.80 -34.93 -12.58
C GLU A 6 11.95 -33.58 -13.27
N ARG A 7 12.31 -33.60 -14.55
CA ARG A 7 12.48 -32.42 -15.39
C ARG A 7 11.83 -32.69 -16.74
N GLU A 8 11.06 -31.71 -17.21
CA GLU A 8 10.55 -31.65 -18.58
C GLU A 8 11.36 -30.59 -19.32
N LEU A 9 11.87 -30.91 -20.51
CA LEU A 9 12.62 -29.95 -21.34
C LEU A 9 11.68 -29.34 -22.38
N LEU A 10 11.59 -28.01 -22.43
CA LEU A 10 10.88 -27.29 -23.47
C LEU A 10 11.88 -26.53 -24.34
N VAL A 11 11.82 -26.71 -25.65
CA VAL A 11 12.58 -25.89 -26.61
C VAL A 11 11.72 -24.71 -27.04
N VAL A 12 12.09 -23.51 -26.62
CA VAL A 12 11.29 -22.28 -26.81
C VAL A 12 12.21 -21.17 -27.29
N ALA A 13 11.84 -20.48 -28.37
CA ALA A 13 12.66 -19.41 -28.97
C ALA A 13 14.13 -19.82 -29.21
N GLY A 14 14.36 -21.08 -29.62
CA GLY A 14 15.69 -21.64 -29.85
C GLY A 14 16.50 -21.97 -28.59
N ARG A 15 15.87 -21.91 -27.41
CA ARG A 15 16.51 -22.17 -26.10
C ARG A 15 15.88 -23.37 -25.41
N GLU A 16 16.71 -24.13 -24.70
CA GLU A 16 16.26 -25.20 -23.82
C GLU A 16 15.91 -24.65 -22.43
N VAL A 17 14.65 -24.82 -22.00
CA VAL A 17 14.18 -24.43 -20.67
C VAL A 17 13.72 -25.68 -19.91
N ALA A 18 14.49 -26.07 -18.89
CA ALA A 18 14.18 -27.24 -18.05
C ALA A 18 13.17 -26.90 -16.94
N ILE A 19 11.95 -27.40 -17.07
CA ILE A 19 10.89 -27.28 -16.08
C ILE A 19 11.10 -28.33 -14.99
N SER A 20 11.53 -27.89 -13.81
CA SER A 20 11.72 -28.77 -12.64
C SER A 20 10.39 -29.16 -12.02
N ASN A 21 10.22 -30.33 -11.42
CA ASN A 21 8.97 -30.73 -10.74
C ASN A 21 7.70 -30.41 -11.59
N PRO A 22 7.65 -30.84 -12.86
CA PRO A 22 6.62 -30.41 -13.81
C PRO A 22 5.20 -30.76 -13.33
N ARG A 23 5.04 -31.89 -12.63
CA ARG A 23 3.76 -32.37 -12.07
C ARG A 23 3.34 -31.68 -10.77
N LYS A 24 4.10 -30.70 -10.26
CA LYS A 24 3.73 -29.99 -9.04
C LYS A 24 2.41 -29.26 -9.25
N VAL A 25 1.40 -29.61 -8.47
CA VAL A 25 0.09 -28.95 -8.50
C VAL A 25 0.22 -27.55 -7.92
N LEU A 26 -0.13 -26.54 -8.71
CA LEU A 26 -0.17 -25.14 -8.28
C LEU A 26 -1.60 -24.69 -7.95
N PHE A 27 -2.60 -25.26 -8.63
CA PHE A 27 -4.02 -24.99 -8.44
C PHE A 27 -4.75 -26.31 -8.18
N PRO A 28 -4.97 -26.70 -6.91
CA PRO A 28 -5.60 -27.99 -6.58
C PRO A 28 -6.99 -28.17 -7.17
N GLU A 29 -7.83 -27.14 -7.09
CA GLU A 29 -9.23 -27.19 -7.53
C GLU A 29 -9.35 -27.22 -9.06
N ALA A 30 -8.52 -26.44 -9.77
CA ALA A 30 -8.44 -26.48 -11.23
C ALA A 30 -7.61 -27.67 -11.77
N GLY A 31 -6.91 -28.41 -10.89
CA GLY A 31 -6.00 -29.49 -11.25
C GLY A 31 -4.82 -29.04 -12.13
N CYS A 32 -4.40 -27.77 -12.05
CA CYS A 32 -3.33 -27.22 -12.90
C CYS A 32 -1.96 -27.37 -12.24
N THR A 33 -1.01 -27.88 -13.01
CA THR A 33 0.38 -28.11 -12.61
C THR A 33 1.31 -26.98 -13.04
N LYS A 34 2.57 -27.04 -12.61
CA LYS A 34 3.60 -26.10 -13.06
C LYS A 34 3.90 -26.22 -14.56
N LEU A 35 3.83 -27.44 -15.11
CA LEU A 35 3.99 -27.61 -16.56
C LEU A 35 2.82 -27.00 -17.34
N ASP A 36 1.59 -27.07 -16.81
CA ASP A 36 0.43 -26.41 -17.42
C ASP A 36 0.60 -24.89 -17.43
N LEU A 37 1.12 -24.29 -16.36
CA LEU A 37 1.45 -22.86 -16.32
C LEU A 37 2.50 -22.47 -17.37
N ALA A 38 3.54 -23.29 -17.53
CA ALA A 38 4.56 -23.06 -18.56
C ALA A 38 3.98 -23.15 -19.98
N ARG A 39 3.16 -24.17 -20.26
CA ARG A 39 2.47 -24.34 -21.56
C ARG A 39 1.47 -23.23 -21.84
N TYR A 40 0.76 -22.76 -20.81
CA TYR A 40 -0.13 -21.61 -20.90
C TYR A 40 0.62 -20.37 -21.40
N TYR A 41 1.71 -19.99 -20.73
CA TYR A 41 2.48 -18.80 -21.12
C TYR A 41 3.14 -18.95 -22.49
N LEU A 42 3.50 -20.17 -22.89
CA LEU A 42 3.96 -20.44 -24.25
C LEU A 42 2.85 -20.17 -25.27
N ALA A 43 1.64 -20.65 -25.02
CA ALA A 43 0.49 -20.52 -25.92
C ALA A 43 0.01 -19.08 -26.10
N VAL A 44 0.11 -18.24 -25.06
CA VAL A 44 -0.28 -16.81 -25.11
C VAL A 44 0.92 -15.86 -25.19
N SER A 45 2.11 -16.39 -25.54
CA SER A 45 3.37 -15.66 -25.38
C SER A 45 3.43 -14.33 -26.12
N GLU A 46 2.86 -14.25 -27.32
CA GLU A 46 2.80 -13.01 -28.11
C GLU A 46 2.05 -11.90 -27.34
N GLY A 47 0.81 -12.15 -26.91
CA GLY A 47 0.03 -11.17 -26.15
C GLY A 47 0.61 -10.89 -24.74
N ALA A 48 1.14 -11.91 -24.06
CA ALA A 48 1.80 -11.72 -22.78
C ALA A 48 3.06 -10.84 -22.91
N LEU A 49 3.80 -10.95 -24.02
CA LEU A 49 4.96 -10.10 -24.32
C LEU A 49 4.55 -8.70 -24.79
N HIS A 50 3.43 -8.51 -25.49
CA HIS A 50 2.90 -7.16 -25.75
C HIS A 50 2.64 -6.41 -24.43
N ALA A 51 2.11 -7.11 -23.42
CA ALA A 51 1.78 -6.53 -22.13
C ALA A 51 2.96 -6.37 -21.17
N ALA A 52 3.82 -7.38 -21.05
CA ALA A 52 4.87 -7.44 -20.03
C ALA A 52 6.30 -7.37 -20.61
N GLY A 53 6.45 -7.58 -21.91
CA GLY A 53 7.74 -7.66 -22.60
C GLY A 53 8.47 -6.32 -22.66
N GLY A 54 9.78 -6.35 -22.46
CA GLY A 54 10.61 -5.14 -22.46
C GLY A 54 10.37 -4.19 -21.28
N ARG A 55 9.60 -4.64 -20.28
CA ARG A 55 9.31 -3.88 -19.04
C ARG A 55 10.00 -4.56 -17.85
N PRO A 56 10.52 -3.81 -16.88
CA PRO A 56 10.86 -4.40 -15.58
C PRO A 56 9.59 -5.00 -14.96
N ASN A 57 9.70 -6.21 -14.41
CA ASN A 57 8.58 -6.95 -13.85
C ASN A 57 8.83 -7.32 -12.38
N VAL A 58 7.84 -7.02 -11.54
CA VAL A 58 7.71 -7.65 -10.22
C VAL A 58 7.05 -9.01 -10.39
N LEU A 59 7.66 -10.05 -9.82
CA LEU A 59 7.16 -11.42 -9.91
C LEU A 59 6.41 -11.78 -8.62
N VAL A 60 5.21 -12.34 -8.72
CA VAL A 60 4.55 -12.95 -7.55
C VAL A 60 4.60 -14.46 -7.67
N ARG A 61 5.36 -15.06 -6.76
CA ARG A 61 5.72 -16.47 -6.83
C ARG A 61 4.96 -17.27 -5.79
N TYR A 62 4.48 -18.43 -6.23
CA TYR A 62 3.77 -19.41 -5.41
C TYR A 62 4.49 -20.77 -5.51
N PRO A 63 5.70 -20.90 -4.91
CA PRO A 63 6.50 -22.11 -5.07
C PRO A 63 5.75 -23.39 -4.68
N ASN A 64 4.80 -23.28 -3.74
CA ASN A 64 4.01 -24.39 -3.20
C ASN A 64 2.52 -24.32 -3.60
N GLY A 65 2.19 -23.60 -4.68
CA GLY A 65 0.82 -23.43 -5.16
C GLY A 65 0.02 -22.41 -4.36
N ILE A 66 -1.23 -22.15 -4.76
CA ILE A 66 -2.07 -21.06 -4.26
C ILE A 66 -2.50 -21.21 -2.80
N ARG A 67 -2.42 -22.41 -2.22
CA ARG A 67 -2.70 -22.68 -0.80
C ARG A 67 -1.47 -22.48 0.10
N GLY A 68 -0.28 -22.33 -0.48
CA GLY A 68 0.96 -22.08 0.25
C GLY A 68 1.28 -20.60 0.39
N GLU A 69 2.38 -20.31 1.08
CA GLU A 69 2.91 -18.94 1.13
C GLU A 69 3.38 -18.47 -0.25
N PHE A 70 3.16 -17.18 -0.50
CA PHE A 70 3.61 -16.49 -1.70
C PHE A 70 4.47 -15.30 -1.34
N PHE A 71 5.26 -14.81 -2.29
CA PHE A 71 6.07 -13.61 -2.08
C PHE A 71 6.23 -12.79 -3.36
N TYR A 72 6.39 -11.49 -3.15
CA TYR A 72 6.75 -10.54 -4.19
C TYR A 72 8.26 -10.52 -4.36
N GLN A 73 8.73 -10.73 -5.59
CA GLN A 73 10.13 -10.69 -5.93
C GLN A 73 10.37 -9.57 -6.95
N LYS A 74 10.91 -8.46 -6.46
CA LYS A 74 11.38 -7.34 -7.29
C LYS A 74 12.76 -7.64 -7.86
N ARG A 75 13.70 -8.00 -6.98
CA ARG A 75 15.08 -8.34 -7.37
C ARG A 75 15.11 -9.70 -8.08
N ALA A 76 15.63 -9.72 -9.29
CA ALA A 76 15.86 -10.92 -10.07
C ALA A 76 16.70 -11.93 -9.25
N PRO A 77 16.46 -13.25 -9.38
CA PRO A 77 17.31 -14.27 -8.77
C PRO A 77 18.79 -14.07 -9.17
N GLU A 78 19.70 -14.25 -8.22
CA GLU A 78 21.14 -14.26 -8.51
C GLU A 78 21.50 -15.42 -9.44
N SER A 79 20.96 -16.61 -9.16
CA SER A 79 21.04 -17.75 -10.06
C SER A 79 19.93 -17.65 -11.12
N ARG A 80 20.29 -17.12 -12.29
CA ARG A 80 19.45 -17.04 -13.49
C ARG A 80 20.29 -17.33 -14.74
N PRO A 81 19.68 -17.80 -15.84
CA PRO A 81 20.39 -17.88 -17.12
C PRO A 81 20.86 -16.51 -17.61
N ASP A 82 22.02 -16.45 -18.25
CA ASP A 82 22.64 -15.19 -18.72
C ASP A 82 21.78 -14.42 -19.74
N TRP A 83 20.90 -15.13 -20.45
CA TRP A 83 19.98 -14.54 -21.42
C TRP A 83 18.73 -13.91 -20.78
N ILE A 84 18.56 -14.00 -19.45
CA ILE A 84 17.53 -13.24 -18.73
C ILE A 84 18.04 -11.83 -18.48
N GLU A 85 17.51 -10.89 -19.25
CA GLU A 85 17.77 -9.47 -19.08
C GLU A 85 17.20 -8.94 -17.75
N VAL A 86 17.93 -8.03 -17.14
CA VAL A 86 17.50 -7.27 -15.98
C VAL A 86 17.79 -5.79 -16.15
N VAL A 87 17.02 -4.94 -15.46
CA VAL A 87 17.28 -3.50 -15.42
C VAL A 87 17.17 -2.98 -13.98
N ALA A 88 18.05 -2.05 -13.61
CA ALA A 88 18.07 -1.46 -12.28
C ALA A 88 16.99 -0.37 -12.13
N LEU A 89 15.89 -0.69 -11.45
CA LEU A 89 14.82 0.27 -11.15
C LEU A 89 15.05 0.94 -9.79
N LYS A 90 14.93 2.27 -9.75
CA LYS A 90 14.99 3.06 -8.51
C LYS A 90 13.59 3.33 -7.95
N PHE A 91 13.38 2.96 -6.70
CA PHE A 91 12.11 3.11 -5.99
C PHE A 91 11.96 4.50 -5.33
N PRO A 92 10.71 4.93 -5.02
CA PRO A 92 10.46 6.16 -4.27
C PRO A 92 11.18 6.23 -2.90
N SER A 93 11.45 5.07 -2.30
CA SER A 93 12.21 4.95 -1.05
C SER A 93 13.70 5.31 -1.18
N GLY A 94 14.22 5.47 -2.41
CA GLY A 94 15.64 5.66 -2.70
C GLY A 94 16.42 4.36 -2.93
N ARG A 95 15.83 3.21 -2.58
CA ARG A 95 16.41 1.88 -2.87
C ARG A 95 16.33 1.56 -4.36
N ASN A 96 17.14 0.60 -4.82
CA ASN A 96 17.04 0.02 -6.16
C ASN A 96 16.93 -1.51 -6.12
N ALA A 97 16.46 -2.09 -7.23
CA ALA A 97 16.55 -3.52 -7.51
C ALA A 97 16.75 -3.74 -9.02
N GLU A 98 17.54 -4.75 -9.37
CA GLU A 98 17.56 -5.29 -10.73
C GLU A 98 16.32 -6.15 -10.92
N GLU A 99 15.40 -5.74 -11.76
CA GLU A 99 14.16 -6.47 -12.03
C GLU A 99 14.23 -7.18 -13.38
N VAL A 100 13.54 -8.32 -13.52
CA VAL A 100 13.53 -9.12 -14.75
C VAL A 100 12.83 -8.37 -15.88
N VAL A 101 13.40 -8.42 -17.08
CA VAL A 101 12.82 -7.86 -18.31
C VAL A 101 12.60 -9.02 -19.31
N PRO A 102 11.38 -9.57 -19.44
CA PRO A 102 11.14 -10.64 -20.40
C PRO A 102 11.20 -10.10 -21.83
N ARG A 103 11.94 -10.79 -22.72
CA ARG A 103 12.11 -10.39 -24.13
C ARG A 103 11.51 -11.37 -25.13
N ASP A 104 11.28 -12.62 -24.71
CA ASP A 104 10.77 -13.68 -25.55
C ASP A 104 9.95 -14.70 -24.75
N ALA A 105 9.38 -15.68 -25.46
CA ALA A 105 8.59 -16.74 -24.85
C ALA A 105 9.42 -17.61 -23.89
N ALA A 106 10.73 -17.76 -24.12
CA ALA A 106 11.60 -18.53 -23.23
C ALA A 106 11.72 -17.87 -21.86
N ALA A 107 11.79 -16.54 -21.80
CA ALA A 107 11.77 -15.79 -20.54
C ALA A 107 10.46 -16.00 -19.76
N LEU A 108 9.31 -15.95 -20.43
CA LEU A 108 8.02 -16.22 -19.78
C LEU A 108 7.93 -17.65 -19.23
N VAL A 109 8.37 -18.65 -20.00
CA VAL A 109 8.42 -20.05 -19.57
C VAL A 109 9.39 -20.25 -18.40
N TRP A 110 10.53 -19.57 -18.41
CA TRP A 110 11.45 -19.57 -17.27
C TRP A 110 10.83 -18.94 -16.01
N MET A 111 10.12 -17.82 -16.14
CA MET A 111 9.38 -17.19 -15.03
C MET A 111 8.31 -18.15 -14.48
N ALA A 112 7.58 -18.85 -15.35
CA ALA A 112 6.62 -19.88 -14.95
C ALA A 112 7.29 -21.04 -14.19
N ASN A 113 8.50 -21.46 -14.59
CA ASN A 113 9.27 -22.49 -13.88
C ASN A 113 9.65 -22.07 -12.44
N LEU A 114 9.81 -20.77 -12.19
CA LEU A 114 9.98 -20.20 -10.85
C LEU A 114 8.69 -20.22 -10.02
N ALA A 115 7.60 -20.78 -10.56
CA ALA A 115 6.23 -20.68 -10.06
C ALA A 115 5.77 -19.22 -9.93
N CYS A 116 6.15 -18.37 -10.88
CA CYS A 116 5.59 -17.03 -11.01
C CYS A 116 4.21 -17.12 -11.65
N LEU A 117 3.17 -16.86 -10.87
CA LEU A 117 1.79 -16.89 -11.37
C LEU A 117 1.44 -15.52 -11.95
N GLU A 118 1.72 -14.46 -11.20
CA GLU A 118 1.36 -13.09 -11.58
C GLU A 118 2.59 -12.32 -12.06
N LEU A 119 2.52 -11.82 -13.29
CA LEU A 119 3.45 -10.82 -13.83
C LEU A 119 2.91 -9.44 -13.50
N HIS A 120 3.74 -8.59 -12.90
CA HIS A 120 3.40 -7.19 -12.61
C HIS A 120 4.41 -6.26 -13.31
N PRO A 121 4.22 -5.99 -14.61
CA PRO A 121 5.09 -5.07 -15.33
C PRO A 121 4.89 -3.64 -14.83
N HIS A 122 6.00 -2.90 -14.66
CA HIS A 122 5.93 -1.45 -14.47
C HIS A 122 5.41 -0.78 -15.76
N PRO A 123 4.73 0.38 -15.67
CA PRO A 123 4.19 1.08 -16.84
C PRO A 123 5.28 1.81 -17.65
N VAL A 124 6.53 1.36 -17.57
CA VAL A 124 7.71 1.92 -18.25
C VAL A 124 8.45 0.81 -18.99
N ARG A 125 9.28 1.19 -19.96
CA ARG A 125 10.14 0.26 -20.70
C ARG A 125 11.57 0.33 -20.19
N ALA A 126 12.34 -0.74 -20.39
CA ALA A 126 13.69 -0.86 -19.85
C ALA A 126 14.67 0.22 -20.36
N ASP A 127 14.40 0.85 -21.49
CA ASP A 127 15.18 1.92 -22.10
C ASP A 127 14.90 3.31 -21.51
N ASP A 128 13.74 3.53 -20.87
CA ASP A 128 13.46 4.74 -20.08
C ASP A 128 12.43 4.44 -18.99
N LEU A 129 12.93 4.50 -17.75
CA LEU A 129 12.28 4.10 -16.50
C LEU A 129 11.58 5.23 -15.75
N ASP A 130 11.55 6.43 -16.34
CA ASP A 130 11.01 7.63 -15.70
C ASP A 130 9.78 8.18 -16.40
N HIS A 131 9.57 7.87 -17.68
CA HIS A 131 8.37 8.25 -18.43
C HIS A 131 7.49 7.05 -18.74
N PRO A 132 6.36 6.87 -18.02
CA PRO A 132 5.42 5.82 -18.33
C PRO A 132 4.89 5.93 -19.75
N ASP A 133 4.66 4.78 -20.38
CA ASP A 133 3.91 4.69 -21.64
C ASP A 133 2.47 4.19 -21.40
N GLU A 134 2.05 3.96 -20.15
CA GLU A 134 0.68 3.56 -19.80
C GLU A 134 0.08 4.46 -18.72
N LEU A 135 -1.11 4.98 -18.99
CA LEU A 135 -2.06 5.35 -17.94
C LEU A 135 -2.93 4.13 -17.62
N ARG A 136 -3.10 3.83 -16.33
CA ARG A 136 -3.85 2.66 -15.85
C ARG A 136 -5.06 3.10 -15.03
N VAL A 137 -6.25 2.70 -15.45
CA VAL A 137 -7.49 2.88 -14.70
C VAL A 137 -7.80 1.56 -13.99
N ASP A 138 -7.78 1.55 -12.66
CA ASP A 138 -8.06 0.36 -11.84
C ASP A 138 -9.41 0.52 -11.16
N LEU A 139 -10.35 -0.38 -11.49
CA LEU A 139 -11.71 -0.41 -10.98
C LEU A 139 -11.81 -1.45 -9.87
N ASP A 140 -11.63 -0.99 -8.62
CA ASP A 140 -11.63 -1.84 -7.42
C ASP A 140 -12.99 -1.73 -6.69
N PRO A 141 -13.85 -2.76 -6.78
CA PRO A 141 -15.13 -2.76 -6.07
C PRO A 141 -14.95 -2.82 -4.55
N VAL A 142 -15.70 -2.01 -3.81
CA VAL A 142 -15.89 -2.26 -2.37
C VAL A 142 -16.63 -3.58 -2.15
N PRO A 143 -16.50 -4.23 -0.98
CA PRO A 143 -17.21 -5.47 -0.69
C PRO A 143 -18.72 -5.35 -0.95
N GLY A 144 -19.29 -6.35 -1.65
CA GLY A 144 -20.72 -6.41 -1.95
C GLY A 144 -21.15 -5.79 -3.29
N VAL A 145 -20.26 -5.10 -4.00
CA VAL A 145 -20.57 -4.54 -5.33
C VAL A 145 -20.69 -5.65 -6.38
N PRO A 146 -21.81 -5.75 -7.12
CA PRO A 146 -22.00 -6.78 -8.13
C PRO A 146 -21.17 -6.51 -9.39
N TRP A 147 -20.84 -7.57 -10.14
CA TRP A 147 -20.07 -7.47 -11.39
C TRP A 147 -20.74 -6.58 -12.44
N THR A 148 -22.07 -6.56 -12.50
CA THR A 148 -22.86 -5.65 -13.34
C THR A 148 -22.51 -4.18 -13.11
N GLN A 149 -22.34 -3.75 -11.87
CA GLN A 149 -21.97 -2.38 -11.54
C GLN A 149 -20.55 -2.05 -11.98
N ILE A 150 -19.62 -3.00 -11.95
CA ILE A 150 -18.24 -2.81 -12.43
C ILE A 150 -18.24 -2.59 -13.94
N ARG A 151 -19.03 -3.37 -14.70
CA ARG A 151 -19.22 -3.17 -16.15
C ARG A 151 -19.82 -1.80 -16.47
N GLN A 152 -20.84 -1.38 -15.71
CA GLN A 152 -21.44 -0.04 -15.85
C GLN A 152 -20.39 1.06 -15.64
N VAL A 153 -19.57 0.97 -14.59
CA VAL A 153 -18.49 1.93 -14.34
C VAL A 153 -17.44 1.90 -15.45
N ALA A 154 -17.09 0.71 -15.98
CA ALA A 154 -16.18 0.60 -17.11
C ALA A 154 -16.70 1.31 -18.37
N ARG A 155 -18.02 1.28 -18.64
CA ARG A 155 -18.64 2.06 -19.73
C ARG A 155 -18.58 3.56 -19.50
N VAL A 156 -18.75 4.01 -18.26
CA VAL A 156 -18.55 5.44 -17.92
C VAL A 156 -17.09 5.84 -18.11
N VAL A 157 -16.14 4.97 -17.77
CA VAL A 157 -14.72 5.17 -18.06
C VAL A 157 -14.49 5.29 -19.56
N GLN A 158 -15.04 4.38 -20.37
CA GLN A 158 -14.92 4.43 -21.84
C GLN A 158 -15.37 5.78 -22.39
N ALA A 159 -16.62 6.17 -22.11
CA ALA A 159 -17.17 7.44 -22.58
C ALA A 159 -16.38 8.66 -22.09
N THR A 160 -15.82 8.58 -20.87
CA THR A 160 -14.95 9.65 -20.37
C THR A 160 -13.63 9.69 -21.12
N LEU A 161 -12.98 8.55 -21.38
CA LEU A 161 -11.75 8.50 -22.18
C LEU A 161 -11.98 9.08 -23.58
N ASP A 162 -13.09 8.73 -24.22
CA ASP A 162 -13.46 9.23 -25.56
C ASP A 162 -13.57 10.76 -25.58
N ASP A 163 -14.24 11.37 -24.59
CA ASP A 163 -14.36 12.84 -24.48
C ASP A 163 -13.01 13.55 -24.37
N PHE A 164 -12.01 12.87 -23.78
CA PHE A 164 -10.63 13.37 -23.66
C PHE A 164 -9.72 12.94 -24.83
N GLY A 165 -10.24 12.25 -25.84
CA GLY A 165 -9.48 11.78 -27.00
C GLY A 165 -8.49 10.67 -26.66
N LEU A 166 -8.80 9.86 -25.65
CA LEU A 166 -7.99 8.73 -25.19
C LEU A 166 -8.63 7.41 -25.61
N ILE A 167 -7.82 6.43 -25.95
CA ILE A 167 -8.29 5.08 -26.31
C ILE A 167 -8.01 4.13 -25.15
N GLY A 168 -9.08 3.57 -24.57
CA GLY A 168 -8.99 2.59 -23.51
C GLY A 168 -8.93 1.15 -24.02
N TRP A 169 -8.18 0.29 -23.32
CA TRP A 169 -7.98 -1.13 -23.60
C TRP A 169 -8.40 -1.94 -22.36
N PRO A 170 -9.64 -2.43 -22.31
CA PRO A 170 -10.19 -3.05 -21.11
C PRO A 170 -9.65 -4.47 -20.92
N LYS A 171 -9.53 -4.88 -19.66
CA LYS A 171 -9.24 -6.26 -19.27
C LYS A 171 -9.86 -6.59 -17.93
N THR A 172 -10.34 -7.82 -17.76
CA THR A 172 -10.67 -8.29 -16.40
C THR A 172 -9.39 -8.27 -15.55
N SER A 173 -9.53 -8.05 -14.24
CA SER A 173 -8.36 -8.23 -13.36
C SER A 173 -8.00 -9.71 -13.18
N GLY A 174 -8.93 -10.63 -13.44
CA GLY A 174 -8.85 -12.03 -13.01
C GLY A 174 -9.05 -12.22 -11.50
N SER A 175 -9.43 -11.16 -10.78
CA SER A 175 -9.84 -11.18 -9.37
C SER A 175 -11.24 -10.58 -9.25
N ARG A 176 -11.40 -9.45 -8.55
CA ARG A 176 -12.72 -8.83 -8.30
C ARG A 176 -13.06 -7.67 -9.24
N GLY A 177 -12.05 -6.99 -9.78
CA GLY A 177 -12.21 -5.75 -10.53
C GLY A 177 -11.90 -5.85 -12.02
N MET A 178 -11.81 -4.69 -12.67
CA MET A 178 -11.43 -4.52 -14.07
C MET A 178 -10.31 -3.48 -14.17
N HIS A 179 -9.47 -3.59 -15.19
CA HIS A 179 -8.50 -2.55 -15.53
C HIS A 179 -8.77 -2.03 -16.93
N VAL A 180 -8.51 -0.75 -17.16
CA VAL A 180 -8.46 -0.16 -18.51
C VAL A 180 -7.09 0.47 -18.68
N TYR A 181 -6.35 0.02 -19.67
CA TYR A 181 -5.07 0.62 -20.03
C TYR A 181 -5.28 1.69 -21.10
N VAL A 182 -4.45 2.72 -21.09
CA VAL A 182 -4.37 3.73 -22.15
C VAL A 182 -2.90 3.85 -22.51
N ARG A 183 -2.55 3.54 -23.77
CA ARG A 183 -1.20 3.79 -24.29
C ARG A 183 -1.02 5.30 -24.42
N ILE A 184 0.05 5.83 -23.85
CA ILE A 184 0.37 7.26 -23.86
C ILE A 184 1.75 7.51 -24.45
N GLU A 185 1.98 8.72 -24.94
CA GLU A 185 3.32 9.17 -25.33
C GLU A 185 4.26 9.18 -24.11
N ARG A 186 5.53 8.79 -24.31
CA ARG A 186 6.56 8.72 -23.27
C ARG A 186 7.17 10.09 -22.96
N GLN A 187 6.32 11.04 -22.58
CA GLN A 187 6.71 12.43 -22.33
C GLN A 187 6.51 12.86 -20.88
N TRP A 188 5.60 12.20 -20.15
CA TRP A 188 5.19 12.58 -18.81
C TRP A 188 5.85 11.72 -17.75
N LYS A 189 6.14 12.30 -16.59
CA LYS A 189 6.62 11.56 -15.42
C LYS A 189 5.46 10.94 -14.64
N PHE A 190 5.78 10.00 -13.74
CA PHE A 190 4.79 9.30 -12.91
C PHE A 190 3.83 10.22 -12.14
N ASP A 191 4.29 11.38 -11.67
CA ASP A 191 3.46 12.36 -10.96
C ASP A 191 2.43 13.03 -11.88
N GLU A 192 2.82 13.35 -13.11
CA GLU A 192 1.91 13.88 -14.13
C GLU A 192 0.89 12.83 -14.58
N VAL A 193 1.33 11.59 -14.84
CA VAL A 193 0.43 10.49 -15.23
C VAL A 193 -0.58 10.20 -14.10
N ARG A 194 -0.13 10.17 -12.84
CA ARG A 194 -1.02 10.01 -11.68
C ARG A 194 -2.00 11.19 -11.55
N ARG A 195 -1.54 12.42 -11.77
CA ARG A 195 -2.39 13.62 -11.73
C ARG A 195 -3.48 13.55 -12.80
N ALA A 196 -3.15 13.13 -14.02
CA ALA A 196 -4.12 12.86 -15.08
C ALA A 196 -5.13 11.76 -14.68
N ALA A 197 -4.64 10.65 -14.10
CA ALA A 197 -5.50 9.57 -13.62
C ALA A 197 -6.46 10.01 -12.49
N LEU A 198 -6.01 10.87 -11.57
CA LEU A 198 -6.88 11.44 -10.53
C LEU A 198 -7.95 12.35 -11.13
N ALA A 199 -7.61 13.17 -12.13
CA ALA A 199 -8.58 14.01 -12.81
C ALA A 199 -9.63 13.17 -13.55
N LEU A 200 -9.21 12.10 -14.24
CA LEU A 200 -10.11 11.13 -14.86
C LEU A 200 -11.03 10.46 -13.82
N ALA A 201 -10.47 9.99 -12.70
CA ALA A 201 -11.24 9.35 -11.63
C ALA A 201 -12.33 10.27 -11.06
N ARG A 202 -12.02 11.56 -10.86
CA ARG A 202 -12.99 12.56 -10.41
C ARG A 202 -14.09 12.82 -11.43
N GLU A 203 -13.75 12.87 -12.71
CA GLU A 203 -14.75 13.07 -13.76
C GLU A 203 -15.68 11.87 -13.90
N VAL A 204 -15.17 10.65 -13.78
CA VAL A 204 -16.00 9.44 -13.73
C VAL A 204 -16.91 9.42 -12.49
N GLU A 205 -16.38 9.76 -11.31
CA GLU A 205 -17.19 9.92 -10.09
C GLU A 205 -18.27 11.01 -10.27
N ARG A 206 -17.97 12.13 -10.93
CA ARG A 206 -18.94 13.19 -11.21
C ARG A 206 -20.08 12.71 -12.13
N ARG A 207 -19.77 11.88 -13.11
CA ARG A 207 -20.75 11.31 -14.06
C ARG A 207 -21.59 10.19 -13.47
N ALA A 208 -21.02 9.42 -12.56
CA ALA A 208 -21.69 8.27 -11.93
C ALA A 208 -21.50 8.25 -10.41
N PRO A 209 -21.98 9.28 -9.68
CA PRO A 209 -21.66 9.47 -8.26
C PRO A 209 -22.25 8.40 -7.35
N SER A 210 -23.29 7.67 -7.78
CA SER A 210 -23.85 6.54 -7.04
C SER A 210 -23.12 5.22 -7.29
N LEU A 211 -22.35 5.12 -8.39
CA LEU A 211 -21.72 3.87 -8.83
C LEU A 211 -20.22 3.81 -8.60
N ALA A 212 -19.54 4.96 -8.67
CA ALA A 212 -18.09 5.08 -8.61
C ALA A 212 -17.65 6.11 -7.57
N THR A 213 -16.41 5.97 -7.11
CA THR A 213 -15.80 6.93 -6.17
C THR A 213 -14.31 7.13 -6.43
N SER A 214 -13.82 8.36 -6.21
CA SER A 214 -12.40 8.71 -6.18
C SER A 214 -11.88 8.94 -4.75
N LYS A 215 -12.68 8.63 -3.72
CA LYS A 215 -12.29 8.86 -2.32
C LYS A 215 -11.18 7.91 -1.88
N TRP A 216 -10.08 8.49 -1.41
CA TRP A 216 -8.91 7.73 -0.97
C TRP A 216 -9.21 6.81 0.21
N TRP A 217 -9.99 7.27 1.18
CA TRP A 217 -10.19 6.56 2.43
C TRP A 217 -11.26 5.50 2.30
N LYS A 218 -10.93 4.25 2.70
CA LYS A 218 -11.87 3.12 2.64
C LYS A 218 -13.21 3.40 3.35
N GLU A 219 -13.20 4.20 4.42
CA GLU A 219 -14.41 4.59 5.17
C GLU A 219 -15.33 5.56 4.42
N GLU A 220 -14.82 6.22 3.37
CA GLU A 220 -15.57 7.16 2.52
C GLU A 220 -15.95 6.54 1.18
N ARG A 221 -15.52 5.30 0.90
CA ARG A 221 -15.75 4.65 -0.39
C ARG A 221 -17.12 3.99 -0.43
N HIS A 222 -17.76 4.11 -1.58
CA HIS A 222 -18.93 3.35 -2.00
C HIS A 222 -18.74 2.87 -3.44
N GLY A 223 -19.50 1.86 -3.86
CA GLY A 223 -19.45 1.37 -5.22
C GLY A 223 -18.05 0.97 -5.68
N VAL A 224 -17.67 1.38 -6.88
CA VAL A 224 -16.38 1.06 -7.50
C VAL A 224 -15.39 2.18 -7.25
N PHE A 225 -14.31 1.88 -6.52
CA PHE A 225 -13.21 2.82 -6.32
C PHE A 225 -12.31 2.83 -7.55
N ILE A 226 -12.03 4.03 -8.06
CA ILE A 226 -11.10 4.23 -9.18
C ILE A 226 -9.72 4.52 -8.58
N ASP A 227 -8.85 3.51 -8.52
CA ASP A 227 -7.56 3.61 -7.84
C ASP A 227 -6.51 4.34 -8.70
N TYR A 228 -6.61 5.67 -8.73
CA TYR A 228 -5.65 6.55 -9.40
C TYR A 228 -4.21 6.38 -8.87
N ASN A 229 -4.02 5.88 -7.64
CA ASN A 229 -2.69 5.68 -7.06
C ASN A 229 -1.96 4.48 -7.69
N GLN A 230 -2.59 3.65 -8.52
CA GLN A 230 -1.89 2.65 -9.32
C GLN A 230 -0.95 3.23 -10.37
N ASN A 231 -1.07 4.52 -10.69
CA ASN A 231 -0.17 5.25 -11.57
C ASN A 231 1.03 5.87 -10.83
N ALA A 232 1.12 5.70 -9.51
CA ALA A 232 2.35 6.03 -8.79
C ALA A 232 3.45 5.01 -9.17
N LYS A 233 4.72 5.41 -9.10
CA LYS A 233 5.86 4.51 -9.27
C LYS A 233 5.81 3.35 -8.28
N ASP A 234 6.36 2.19 -8.64
CA ASP A 234 6.47 1.04 -7.75
C ASP A 234 5.11 0.49 -7.24
N ARG A 235 4.08 0.55 -8.10
CA ARG A 235 2.75 -0.01 -7.84
C ARG A 235 2.53 -1.25 -8.69
N THR A 236 2.04 -2.30 -8.07
CA THR A 236 1.87 -3.62 -8.69
C THR A 236 0.47 -3.74 -9.28
N VAL A 237 0.39 -3.84 -10.60
CA VAL A 237 -0.85 -4.17 -11.34
C VAL A 237 -0.59 -5.42 -12.16
N ALA A 238 -1.45 -6.43 -12.04
CA ALA A 238 -1.27 -7.66 -12.81
C ALA A 238 -1.39 -7.35 -14.32
N GLY A 239 -0.37 -7.72 -15.09
CA GLY A 239 -0.34 -7.57 -16.54
C GLY A 239 -1.49 -8.27 -17.25
N ALA A 240 -1.74 -7.93 -18.51
CA ALA A 240 -2.59 -8.75 -19.36
C ALA A 240 -1.97 -10.16 -19.50
N TYR A 241 -2.82 -11.18 -19.57
CA TYR A 241 -2.46 -12.60 -19.58
C TYR A 241 -1.82 -13.15 -18.29
N SER A 242 -1.62 -12.35 -17.24
CA SER A 242 -1.18 -12.87 -15.94
C SER A 242 -2.21 -13.80 -15.32
N VAL A 243 -1.79 -15.01 -14.93
CA VAL A 243 -2.61 -15.95 -14.14
C VAL A 243 -2.75 -15.43 -12.71
N ARG A 244 -3.94 -15.51 -12.14
CA ARG A 244 -4.26 -15.02 -10.80
C ARG A 244 -4.43 -16.19 -9.81
N PRO A 245 -4.09 -16.00 -8.52
CA PRO A 245 -4.15 -17.04 -7.48
C PRO A 245 -5.60 -17.28 -7.00
N THR A 246 -6.47 -17.66 -7.94
CA THR A 246 -7.88 -18.02 -7.70
C THR A 246 -8.04 -19.53 -7.83
N ALA A 247 -9.05 -20.11 -7.18
CA ALA A 247 -9.23 -21.57 -7.16
C ALA A 247 -9.38 -22.17 -8.57
N ASP A 248 -10.04 -21.44 -9.47
CA ASP A 248 -10.27 -21.76 -10.88
C ASP A 248 -9.15 -21.27 -11.83
N ALA A 249 -8.04 -20.74 -11.30
CA ALA A 249 -6.87 -20.28 -12.06
C ALA A 249 -7.21 -19.21 -13.12
N ARG A 250 -8.01 -18.20 -12.74
CA ARG A 250 -8.39 -17.07 -13.62
C ARG A 250 -7.21 -16.31 -14.18
N VAL A 251 -7.46 -15.62 -15.28
CA VAL A 251 -6.49 -14.79 -16.00
C VAL A 251 -6.94 -13.33 -15.98
N SER A 252 -5.99 -12.40 -15.87
CA SER A 252 -6.19 -10.99 -16.18
C SER A 252 -6.36 -10.83 -17.69
N ALA A 253 -7.60 -10.92 -18.16
CA ALA A 253 -7.94 -11.22 -19.54
C ALA A 253 -8.20 -9.97 -20.38
N PRO A 254 -7.42 -9.71 -21.45
CA PRO A 254 -7.72 -8.67 -22.43
C PRO A 254 -9.07 -8.87 -23.12
N LEU A 255 -9.78 -7.76 -23.27
CA LEU A 255 -11.09 -7.67 -23.90
C LEU A 255 -11.08 -6.56 -24.95
N VAL A 256 -11.97 -6.68 -25.94
CA VAL A 256 -12.45 -5.49 -26.67
C VAL A 256 -13.66 -4.90 -25.95
N TRP A 257 -13.97 -3.63 -26.22
CA TRP A 257 -15.08 -2.95 -25.55
C TRP A 257 -16.43 -3.65 -25.72
N ASP A 258 -16.69 -4.27 -26.88
CA ASP A 258 -17.95 -4.99 -27.13
C ASP A 258 -18.12 -6.21 -26.21
N GLU A 259 -17.04 -6.77 -25.68
CA GLU A 259 -17.08 -7.92 -24.77
C GLU A 259 -17.38 -7.49 -23.32
N VAL A 260 -17.21 -6.22 -22.95
CA VAL A 260 -17.28 -5.75 -21.56
C VAL A 260 -18.63 -6.04 -20.93
N ASP A 261 -19.74 -5.85 -21.64
CA ASP A 261 -21.08 -6.01 -21.08
C ASP A 261 -21.46 -7.46 -20.82
N ALA A 262 -20.89 -8.40 -21.57
CA ALA A 262 -21.21 -9.82 -21.49
C ALA A 262 -20.14 -10.64 -20.74
N CYS A 263 -18.93 -10.11 -20.55
CA CYS A 263 -17.84 -10.88 -19.99
C CYS A 263 -18.10 -11.31 -18.54
N GLU A 264 -17.75 -12.55 -18.22
CA GLU A 264 -17.70 -13.05 -16.85
C GLU A 264 -16.25 -13.47 -16.52
N PRO A 265 -15.64 -13.01 -15.40
CA PRO A 265 -14.23 -13.28 -15.12
C PRO A 265 -13.87 -14.78 -15.06
N GLN A 266 -14.82 -15.63 -14.66
CA GLN A 266 -14.68 -17.09 -14.62
C GLN A 266 -14.53 -17.73 -16.01
N ASP A 267 -14.92 -17.06 -17.09
CA ASP A 267 -14.76 -17.59 -18.45
C ASP A 267 -13.29 -17.60 -18.89
N PHE A 268 -12.44 -16.81 -18.22
CA PHE A 268 -11.05 -16.62 -18.57
C PHE A 268 -10.13 -17.26 -17.53
N THR A 269 -9.69 -18.47 -17.82
CA THR A 269 -8.81 -19.26 -16.95
C THR A 269 -7.57 -19.70 -17.70
N LEU A 270 -6.58 -20.21 -16.96
CA LEU A 270 -5.40 -20.89 -17.50
C LEU A 270 -5.78 -21.95 -18.55
N ARG A 271 -6.93 -22.62 -18.39
CA ARG A 271 -7.40 -23.68 -19.29
C ARG A 271 -8.14 -23.16 -20.52
N THR A 272 -8.92 -22.09 -20.40
CA THR A 272 -9.80 -21.60 -21.48
C THR A 272 -9.13 -20.56 -22.37
N MET A 273 -8.21 -19.77 -21.81
CA MET A 273 -7.57 -18.67 -22.51
C MET A 273 -6.71 -19.10 -23.72
N PRO A 274 -5.95 -20.22 -23.71
CA PRO A 274 -5.18 -20.63 -24.88
C PRO A 274 -6.01 -20.84 -26.14
N ALA A 275 -7.17 -21.51 -26.03
CA ALA A 275 -8.06 -21.74 -27.17
C ALA A 275 -8.63 -20.42 -27.69
N ARG A 276 -9.08 -19.55 -26.77
CA ARG A 276 -9.54 -18.20 -27.11
C ARG A 276 -8.46 -17.38 -27.81
N PHE A 277 -7.22 -17.40 -27.32
CA PHE A 277 -6.11 -16.66 -27.91
C PHE A 277 -5.79 -17.17 -29.33
N ALA A 278 -5.80 -18.48 -29.53
CA ALA A 278 -5.56 -19.07 -30.85
C ALA A 278 -6.66 -18.71 -31.87
N GLU A 279 -7.92 -18.61 -31.43
CA GLU A 279 -9.05 -18.26 -32.28
C GLU A 279 -9.13 -16.75 -32.58
N LEU A 280 -8.89 -15.93 -31.56
CA LEU A 280 -9.25 -14.51 -31.58
C LEU A 280 -8.05 -13.56 -31.56
N GLY A 281 -6.85 -14.09 -31.39
CA GLY A 281 -5.62 -13.33 -31.24
C GLY A 281 -5.54 -12.52 -29.94
N ASP A 282 -4.55 -11.61 -29.90
CA ASP A 282 -4.43 -10.64 -28.83
C ASP A 282 -5.44 -9.51 -28.98
N ARG A 283 -6.32 -9.35 -27.99
CA ARG A 283 -7.35 -8.28 -28.00
C ARG A 283 -6.76 -6.88 -27.83
N HIS A 284 -5.51 -6.77 -27.40
CA HIS A 284 -4.79 -5.51 -27.23
C HIS A 284 -3.68 -5.31 -28.29
N ALA A 285 -3.64 -6.10 -29.37
CA ALA A 285 -2.56 -6.08 -30.37
C ALA A 285 -2.29 -4.68 -30.97
N ASP A 286 -3.32 -3.86 -31.14
CA ASP A 286 -3.22 -2.53 -31.72
C ASP A 286 -2.86 -1.41 -30.73
N MET A 287 -2.79 -1.72 -29.43
CA MET A 287 -2.56 -0.73 -28.37
C MET A 287 -1.27 0.06 -28.59
N GLU A 288 -0.18 -0.59 -29.00
CA GLU A 288 1.11 0.06 -29.21
C GLU A 288 1.14 1.05 -30.37
N ARG A 289 0.25 0.87 -31.35
CA ARG A 289 0.17 1.73 -32.53
C ARG A 289 -0.63 3.00 -32.27
N ARG A 290 -1.19 3.16 -31.05
CA ARG A 290 -2.16 4.19 -30.70
C ARG A 290 -1.79 4.96 -29.41
N PRO A 291 -0.58 5.56 -29.33
CA PRO A 291 -0.26 6.43 -28.20
C PRO A 291 -1.13 7.68 -28.19
N CYS A 292 -1.66 8.01 -27.03
CA CYS A 292 -2.48 9.20 -26.80
C CYS A 292 -1.71 10.27 -26.01
N SER A 293 -2.08 11.53 -26.20
CA SER A 293 -1.56 12.64 -25.41
C SER A 293 -2.35 12.85 -24.13
N LEU A 294 -1.68 13.11 -23.00
CA LEU A 294 -2.32 13.38 -21.71
C LEU A 294 -2.72 14.85 -21.50
N LEU A 295 -2.40 15.75 -22.44
CA LEU A 295 -2.58 17.20 -22.26
C LEU A 295 -4.00 17.58 -21.82
N ARG A 296 -5.05 17.00 -22.43
CA ARG A 296 -6.44 17.35 -22.09
C ARG A 296 -6.85 16.91 -20.68
N LEU A 297 -6.31 15.79 -20.17
CA LEU A 297 -6.52 15.37 -18.78
C LEU A 297 -5.70 16.22 -17.80
N LEU A 298 -4.50 16.65 -18.19
CA LEU A 298 -3.69 17.56 -17.39
C LEU A 298 -4.32 18.97 -17.30
N ASP A 299 -4.96 19.44 -18.37
CA ASP A 299 -5.76 20.67 -18.35
C ASP A 299 -6.96 20.53 -17.41
N LEU A 300 -7.62 19.36 -17.39
CA LEU A 300 -8.68 19.07 -16.42
C LEU A 300 -8.14 19.09 -14.99
N ALA A 301 -6.97 18.49 -14.75
CA ALA A 301 -6.34 18.51 -13.44
C ALA A 301 -6.01 19.94 -12.98
N ALA A 302 -5.52 20.79 -13.89
CA ALA A 302 -5.26 22.20 -13.61
C ALA A 302 -6.55 22.98 -13.27
N ARG A 303 -7.67 22.69 -13.94
CA ARG A 303 -8.99 23.25 -13.59
C ARG A 303 -9.44 22.79 -12.20
N HIS A 304 -9.36 21.49 -11.91
CA HIS A 304 -9.67 20.97 -10.57
C HIS A 304 -8.88 21.70 -9.47
N GLU A 305 -7.58 21.93 -9.66
CA GLU A 305 -6.77 22.68 -8.70
C GLU A 305 -7.23 24.12 -8.53
N LYS A 306 -7.55 24.82 -9.63
CA LYS A 306 -8.11 26.18 -9.60
C LYS A 306 -9.44 26.23 -8.84
N ASP A 307 -10.24 25.18 -8.96
CA ASP A 307 -11.55 25.04 -8.30
C ASP A 307 -11.43 24.51 -6.85
N GLY A 308 -10.22 24.42 -6.30
CA GLY A 308 -9.96 23.99 -4.92
C GLY A 308 -9.89 22.48 -4.72
N LEU A 309 -10.04 21.68 -5.78
CA LEU A 309 -9.82 20.24 -5.79
C LEU A 309 -8.33 19.95 -6.06
N GLY A 310 -7.48 20.19 -5.05
CA GLY A 310 -6.04 19.93 -5.10
C GLY A 310 -5.65 18.45 -5.28
N ASP A 311 -4.39 18.11 -5.00
CA ASP A 311 -3.92 16.72 -5.08
C ASP A 311 -4.66 15.80 -4.09
N ALA A 312 -4.63 14.50 -4.33
CA ALA A 312 -5.15 13.48 -3.41
C ALA A 312 -4.00 12.81 -2.64
N PRO A 313 -4.26 12.20 -1.48
CA PRO A 313 -3.21 11.55 -0.69
C PRO A 313 -2.39 10.54 -1.50
N TRP A 314 -1.07 10.63 -1.38
CA TRP A 314 -0.13 9.65 -1.92
C TRP A 314 0.04 8.48 -0.94
N PRO A 315 0.53 7.32 -1.42
CA PRO A 315 0.88 6.22 -0.54
C PRO A 315 1.92 6.65 0.52
N PRO A 316 1.87 6.12 1.76
CA PRO A 316 2.65 6.64 2.89
C PRO A 316 4.18 6.73 2.71
N HIS A 317 4.76 5.87 1.87
CA HIS A 317 6.20 5.79 1.64
C HIS A 317 6.73 6.83 0.63
N TYR A 318 5.85 7.62 0.01
CA TYR A 318 6.24 8.72 -0.86
C TYR A 318 6.65 9.96 -0.07
N ARG A 319 7.50 10.82 -0.64
CA ARG A 319 7.67 12.18 -0.12
C ARG A 319 6.33 12.93 -0.20
N LYS A 320 6.08 13.84 0.75
CA LYS A 320 4.86 14.64 0.76
C LYS A 320 4.90 15.65 -0.39
N GLN A 321 3.85 15.69 -1.20
CA GLN A 321 3.77 16.60 -2.33
C GLN A 321 3.18 17.96 -1.91
N ARG A 322 3.46 18.98 -2.72
CA ARG A 322 2.87 20.32 -2.52
C ARG A 322 1.36 20.23 -2.75
N GLY A 323 0.58 20.79 -1.83
CA GLY A 323 -0.89 20.74 -1.89
C GLY A 323 -1.51 19.39 -1.52
N GLU A 324 -0.70 18.40 -1.11
CA GLU A 324 -1.21 17.09 -0.70
C GLU A 324 -1.95 17.18 0.65
N PRO A 325 -3.23 16.73 0.72
CA PRO A 325 -3.99 16.71 1.97
C PRO A 325 -3.39 15.70 2.98
N PRO A 326 -3.80 15.76 4.26
CA PRO A 326 -3.28 14.83 5.27
C PRO A 326 -3.54 13.36 4.91
N ARG A 327 -2.48 12.55 4.95
CA ARG A 327 -2.49 11.08 4.78
C ARG A 327 -3.00 10.31 6.01
N VAL A 328 -3.71 10.97 6.92
CA VAL A 328 -4.36 10.30 8.06
C VAL A 328 -5.85 10.18 7.76
N GLN A 329 -6.40 9.00 8.06
CA GLN A 329 -7.83 8.69 7.94
C GLN A 329 -8.67 9.78 8.63
N PRO A 330 -9.75 10.27 8.01
CA PRO A 330 -10.63 11.28 8.60
C PRO A 330 -11.05 10.95 10.03
N SER A 331 -11.49 9.71 10.28
CA SER A 331 -11.84 9.21 11.61
C SER A 331 -10.71 9.24 12.64
N LYS A 332 -9.45 9.24 12.19
CA LYS A 332 -8.23 9.26 13.02
C LYS A 332 -7.51 10.59 13.01
N ARG A 333 -7.98 11.58 12.25
CA ARG A 333 -7.49 12.95 12.36
C ARG A 333 -7.77 13.37 13.79
N ARG A 334 -6.74 13.78 14.53
CA ARG A 334 -6.96 14.57 15.74
C ARG A 334 -7.87 15.71 15.29
N ARG A 335 -9.13 15.72 15.76
CA ARG A 335 -9.93 16.93 15.70
C ARG A 335 -9.03 17.99 16.31
N ALA A 336 -8.78 19.10 15.60
CA ALA A 336 -8.31 20.31 16.27
C ALA A 336 -9.23 20.43 17.49
N GLU A 337 -8.64 20.48 18.70
CA GLU A 337 -9.42 20.38 19.93
C GLU A 337 -10.53 21.44 19.83
N ALA A 338 -11.78 20.99 19.64
CA ALA A 338 -12.91 21.86 19.34
C ALA A 338 -13.35 22.69 20.57
N HIS A 339 -12.53 22.66 21.60
CA HIS A 339 -12.77 23.16 22.91
C HIS A 339 -11.67 24.19 23.22
N PRO A 340 -12.01 25.31 23.89
CA PRO A 340 -11.04 26.31 24.33
C PRO A 340 -10.17 25.72 25.46
N LEU A 341 -9.16 24.93 25.08
CA LEU A 341 -8.30 24.19 26.00
C LEU A 341 -7.01 24.98 26.28
N ILE A 342 -6.65 25.09 27.56
CA ILE A 342 -5.38 25.66 28.01
C ILE A 342 -4.59 24.62 28.82
N GLU A 343 -3.27 24.65 28.73
CA GLU A 343 -2.36 23.86 29.56
C GLU A 343 -1.95 24.66 30.80
N ILE A 344 -2.13 24.10 31.98
CA ILE A 344 -1.90 24.82 33.24
C ILE A 344 -0.50 24.57 33.77
N GLY A 345 -0.10 23.31 33.78
CA GLY A 345 1.17 22.89 34.36
C GLY A 345 1.49 21.45 34.04
N ARG A 346 2.77 21.12 34.14
CA ARG A 346 3.29 19.77 33.94
C ARG A 346 4.44 19.48 34.89
N ALA A 347 4.39 18.30 35.50
CA ALA A 347 5.39 17.87 36.47
C ALA A 347 5.61 16.35 36.40
N PRO A 348 6.75 15.84 36.90
CA PRO A 348 7.00 14.41 36.99
C PRO A 348 5.95 13.69 37.84
N ARG A 349 5.49 14.34 38.93
CA ARG A 349 4.46 13.82 39.83
C ARG A 349 3.10 14.47 39.58
N LYS A 350 2.04 13.68 39.72
CA LYS A 350 0.65 14.15 39.50
C LYS A 350 0.27 15.23 40.52
N GLU A 351 0.71 15.08 41.76
CA GLU A 351 0.42 15.99 42.86
C GLU A 351 1.01 17.38 42.60
N GLU A 352 2.25 17.43 42.09
CA GLU A 352 2.93 18.68 41.73
C GLU A 352 2.23 19.39 40.56
N ALA A 353 1.77 18.63 39.56
CA ALA A 353 1.03 19.18 38.43
C ALA A 353 -0.35 19.71 38.87
N LEU A 354 -1.04 19.01 39.77
CA LEU A 354 -2.32 19.44 40.34
C LEU A 354 -2.19 20.67 41.25
N ALA A 355 -1.09 20.81 41.99
CA ALA A 355 -0.82 22.03 42.75
C ALA A 355 -0.74 23.27 41.83
N GLY A 356 -0.31 23.09 40.57
CA GLY A 356 -0.37 24.11 39.53
C GLY A 356 -1.80 24.54 39.18
N LEU A 357 -2.73 23.58 39.13
CA LEU A 357 -4.15 23.86 38.94
C LEU A 357 -4.73 24.68 40.09
N ASP A 358 -4.38 24.37 41.33
CA ASP A 358 -4.88 25.11 42.49
C ASP A 358 -4.37 26.56 42.48
N ARG A 359 -3.10 26.79 42.10
CA ARG A 359 -2.56 28.14 41.89
C ARG A 359 -3.26 28.87 40.75
N TRP A 360 -3.54 28.19 39.65
CA TRP A 360 -4.30 28.77 38.54
C TRP A 360 -5.73 29.16 38.95
N ARG A 361 -6.42 28.30 39.72
CA ARG A 361 -7.77 28.61 40.24
C ARG A 361 -7.77 29.83 41.16
N ALA A 362 -6.72 30.00 41.96
CA ALA A 362 -6.56 31.18 42.80
C ALA A 362 -6.34 32.47 41.99
N ARG A 363 -5.66 32.38 40.83
CA ARG A 363 -5.43 33.51 39.93
C ARG A 363 -6.65 33.84 39.05
N HIS A 364 -7.47 32.83 38.73
CA HIS A 364 -8.65 32.95 37.86
C HIS A 364 -9.93 32.45 38.55
N PRO A 365 -10.35 33.05 39.67
CA PRO A 365 -11.47 32.54 40.46
C PRO A 365 -12.80 32.56 39.70
N GLU A 366 -13.02 33.57 38.86
CA GLU A 366 -14.24 33.71 38.05
C GLU A 366 -14.33 32.60 36.99
N ALA A 367 -13.25 32.34 36.24
CA ALA A 367 -13.20 31.24 35.28
C ALA A 367 -13.30 29.87 35.97
N ALA A 368 -12.64 29.70 37.13
CA ALA A 368 -12.64 28.47 37.89
C ALA A 368 -14.02 28.09 38.42
N ALA A 369 -14.86 29.07 38.77
CA ALA A 369 -16.23 28.83 39.26
C ALA A 369 -17.13 28.13 38.22
N HIS A 370 -16.79 28.24 36.94
CA HIS A 370 -17.54 27.61 35.85
C HIS A 370 -17.02 26.22 35.45
N LEU A 371 -15.91 25.75 36.04
CA LEU A 371 -15.34 24.44 35.68
C LEU A 371 -16.09 23.30 36.36
N ALA A 372 -16.55 22.34 35.57
CA ALA A 372 -16.96 21.03 36.06
C ALA A 372 -15.72 20.14 36.30
N PRO A 373 -15.82 19.10 37.16
CA PRO A 373 -14.73 18.14 37.33
C PRO A 373 -14.23 17.51 36.02
N ALA A 374 -15.12 17.34 35.03
CA ALA A 374 -14.80 16.81 33.72
C ALA A 374 -13.98 17.76 32.83
N ASP A 375 -13.95 19.06 33.15
CA ASP A 375 -13.18 20.05 32.41
C ASP A 375 -11.70 20.06 32.80
N VAL A 376 -11.34 19.41 33.91
CA VAL A 376 -9.96 19.25 34.36
C VAL A 376 -9.39 17.95 33.82
N LEU A 377 -8.52 18.06 32.83
CA LEU A 377 -7.87 16.93 32.18
C LEU A 377 -6.51 16.65 32.83
N VAL A 378 -6.38 15.46 33.41
CA VAL A 378 -5.15 14.96 34.01
C VAL A 378 -4.54 13.89 33.10
N ASP A 379 -3.57 14.27 32.29
CA ASP A 379 -2.95 13.37 31.31
C ASP A 379 -1.65 12.76 31.86
N ALA A 380 -1.54 11.43 31.84
CA ALA A 380 -0.27 10.74 32.01
C ALA A 380 0.47 10.67 30.67
N MET A 381 1.57 11.39 30.56
CA MET A 381 2.39 11.51 29.35
C MET A 381 3.62 10.60 29.47
N ARG A 382 4.10 10.06 28.34
CA ARG A 382 5.33 9.25 28.28
C ARG A 382 6.46 10.07 27.64
N GLY A 383 7.46 10.43 28.44
CA GLY A 383 8.70 11.05 27.97
C GLY A 383 9.74 10.02 27.51
N ARG A 384 10.93 10.50 27.09
CA ARG A 384 12.03 9.65 26.58
C ARG A 384 12.50 8.59 27.58
N TYR A 385 12.43 8.90 28.88
CA TYR A 385 13.00 8.05 29.93
C TYR A 385 11.98 7.64 31.02
N ARG A 386 10.91 8.43 31.25
CA ARG A 386 9.87 8.18 32.27
C ARG A 386 8.52 8.82 31.88
N THR A 387 7.46 8.50 32.64
CA THR A 387 6.17 9.20 32.53
C THR A 387 6.17 10.47 33.35
N TRP A 388 5.39 11.47 32.92
CA TRP A 388 5.13 12.73 33.62
C TRP A 388 3.63 13.07 33.51
N THR A 389 3.14 13.98 34.33
CA THR A 389 1.72 14.37 34.35
C THR A 389 1.55 15.79 33.83
N ARG A 390 0.53 15.98 33.00
CA ARG A 390 0.10 17.29 32.50
C ARG A 390 -1.32 17.60 32.96
N ILE A 391 -1.56 18.84 33.37
CA ILE A 391 -2.91 19.35 33.63
C ILE A 391 -3.31 20.30 32.51
N ARG A 392 -4.50 20.06 31.94
CA ARG A 392 -5.16 20.97 31.01
C ARG A 392 -6.57 21.28 31.50
N VAL A 393 -7.07 22.46 31.17
CA VAL A 393 -8.42 22.91 31.52
C VAL A 393 -9.20 23.21 30.24
N ASN A 394 -10.38 22.61 30.13
CA ASN A 394 -11.34 22.89 29.07
C ASN A 394 -12.28 24.02 29.49
N LEU A 395 -12.16 25.18 28.84
CA LEU A 395 -12.95 26.37 29.17
C LEU A 395 -14.34 26.37 28.50
N GLN A 396 -14.85 25.23 28.02
CA GLN A 396 -16.13 25.16 27.30
C GLN A 396 -17.32 25.69 28.09
N HIS A 397 -17.31 25.52 29.42
CA HIS A 397 -18.36 26.02 30.32
C HIS A 397 -18.08 27.44 30.85
N VAL A 398 -16.89 27.99 30.57
CA VAL A 398 -16.53 29.37 30.94
C VAL A 398 -17.05 30.33 29.86
N PRO A 399 -17.80 31.38 30.23
CA PRO A 399 -18.22 32.44 29.30
C PRO A 399 -17.03 33.04 28.56
N VAL A 400 -17.19 33.38 27.28
CA VAL A 400 -16.07 33.73 26.36
C VAL A 400 -15.22 34.87 26.91
N GLU A 401 -15.88 35.88 27.46
CA GLU A 401 -15.34 37.09 28.08
C GLU A 401 -14.53 36.82 29.36
N LEU A 402 -14.77 35.69 30.03
CA LEU A 402 -14.06 35.27 31.25
C LEU A 402 -12.97 34.24 30.98
N ARG A 403 -12.74 33.84 29.71
CA ARG A 403 -11.73 32.83 29.37
C ARG A 403 -10.34 33.43 29.45
N PRO A 404 -9.47 32.96 30.38
CA PRO A 404 -8.10 33.42 30.38
C PRO A 404 -7.36 32.87 29.15
N PRO A 405 -6.41 33.62 28.59
CA PRO A 405 -5.53 33.11 27.55
C PRO A 405 -4.59 32.03 28.09
N GLN A 406 -3.88 31.35 27.20
CA GLN A 406 -2.79 30.46 27.60
C GLN A 406 -1.69 31.26 28.32
N GLU A 407 -1.31 30.83 29.51
CA GLU A 407 -0.24 31.44 30.32
C GLU A 407 1.02 30.55 30.34
N ALA A 408 2.07 31.01 31.00
CA ALA A 408 3.24 30.17 31.29
C ALA A 408 2.83 28.98 32.19
N LEU A 409 3.44 27.82 31.93
CA LEU A 409 3.16 26.61 32.70
C LEU A 409 3.74 26.73 34.10
N ASP A 410 2.93 26.42 35.11
CA ASP A 410 3.36 26.43 36.50
C ASP A 410 2.80 25.20 37.23
N PRO A 411 3.63 24.19 37.55
CA PRO A 411 5.06 24.10 37.26
C PRO A 411 5.33 23.76 35.78
N ASP A 412 6.50 24.14 35.26
CA ASP A 412 7.07 23.63 34.01
C ASP A 412 8.28 22.74 34.28
N SER A 413 8.08 21.68 35.08
CA SER A 413 9.18 20.86 35.61
C SER A 413 9.24 19.44 35.05
N ALA A 414 8.47 19.14 34.00
CA ALA A 414 8.39 17.82 33.40
C ALA A 414 9.76 17.26 32.95
N GLU A 415 10.77 18.12 32.71
CA GLU A 415 12.12 17.73 32.31
C GLU A 415 13.26 18.18 33.25
N THR A 416 13.03 19.08 34.22
CA THR A 416 14.10 19.79 34.97
C THR A 416 14.24 19.43 36.45
N GLY A 417 13.54 18.39 36.93
CA GLY A 417 13.50 18.04 38.37
C GLY A 417 14.39 16.89 38.86
N TRP A 418 15.28 16.31 38.05
CA TRP A 418 16.00 15.08 38.43
C TRP A 418 17.49 15.14 38.08
N PRO A 419 18.38 14.60 38.93
CA PRO A 419 19.82 14.63 38.67
C PRO A 419 20.13 13.92 37.34
N GLU A 420 20.96 14.56 36.52
CA GLU A 420 21.46 13.95 35.29
C GLU A 420 22.17 12.64 35.61
N TRP A 421 21.99 11.62 34.77
CA TRP A 421 22.73 10.37 34.91
C TRP A 421 24.22 10.66 34.81
N THR A 422 25.02 10.07 35.68
CA THR A 422 26.47 10.11 35.51
C THR A 422 26.86 9.38 34.23
N ASP A 423 28.02 9.69 33.67
CA ASP A 423 28.51 9.03 32.46
C ASP A 423 28.68 7.52 32.64
N GLU A 424 28.98 7.07 33.86
CA GLU A 424 29.00 5.65 34.23
C GLU A 424 27.62 5.00 34.13
N GLN A 425 26.57 5.65 34.64
CA GLN A 425 25.19 5.15 34.54
C GLN A 425 24.72 5.09 33.07
N ARG A 426 25.09 6.10 32.26
CA ARG A 426 24.85 6.10 30.81
C ARG A 426 25.60 4.95 30.11
N ALA A 427 26.83 4.66 30.53
CA ALA A 427 27.63 3.57 29.97
C ALA A 427 27.08 2.19 30.33
N GLU A 428 26.65 1.96 31.58
CA GLU A 428 26.00 0.73 32.01
C GLU A 428 24.70 0.47 31.24
N TRP A 429 23.85 1.50 31.09
CA TRP A 429 22.61 1.37 30.33
C TRP A 429 22.86 1.06 28.85
N LYS A 430 23.85 1.70 28.21
CA LYS A 430 24.25 1.39 26.83
C LYS A 430 24.75 -0.06 26.70
N LYS A 431 25.53 -0.56 27.67
CA LYS A 431 25.98 -1.96 27.72
C LYS A 431 24.79 -2.92 27.84
N TRP A 432 23.88 -2.68 28.78
CA TRP A 432 22.66 -3.49 28.95
C TRP A 432 21.80 -3.51 27.69
N ARG A 433 21.58 -2.35 27.05
CA ARG A 433 20.77 -2.24 25.83
C ARG A 433 21.42 -2.97 24.65
N LYS A 434 22.75 -2.95 24.53
CA LYS A 434 23.50 -3.70 23.51
C LYS A 434 23.37 -5.21 23.73
N ALA A 435 23.55 -5.67 24.98
CA ALA A 435 23.38 -7.09 25.34
C ALA A 435 21.94 -7.59 25.07
N ARG A 436 20.93 -6.77 25.39
CA ARG A 436 19.53 -7.11 25.12
C ARG A 436 19.19 -7.17 23.62
N ARG A 437 19.79 -6.29 22.80
CA ARG A 437 19.66 -6.34 21.33
C ARG A 437 20.31 -7.59 20.72
N GLN A 438 21.42 -8.04 21.28
CA GLN A 438 22.13 -9.24 20.84
C GLN A 438 21.40 -10.52 21.26
N ASN A 439 20.73 -10.53 22.41
CA ASN A 439 19.92 -11.68 22.86
C ASN A 439 18.55 -11.76 22.15
N ALA A 440 17.95 -10.64 21.74
CA ALA A 440 16.68 -10.63 21.00
C ALA A 440 16.81 -11.19 19.56
N SER A 441 18.01 -11.23 18.99
CA SER A 441 18.26 -11.92 17.71
C SER A 441 18.48 -13.43 17.86
N ALA A 442 18.59 -13.96 19.07
CA ALA A 442 18.91 -15.37 19.34
C ALA A 442 17.76 -16.18 19.97
N ALA A 443 16.71 -15.55 20.49
CA ALA A 443 15.56 -16.25 21.08
C ALA A 443 14.24 -15.58 20.66
N GLY A 444 13.50 -16.26 19.78
CA GLY A 444 12.15 -15.85 19.42
C GLY A 444 11.15 -16.19 20.51
N THR A 445 11.10 -15.44 21.62
CA THR A 445 9.91 -15.23 22.47
C THR A 445 10.17 -14.19 23.57
N ASP A 446 9.09 -13.50 23.95
CA ASP A 446 8.99 -12.41 24.93
C ASP A 446 9.53 -12.80 26.33
N ALA A 447 10.51 -12.03 26.83
CA ALA A 447 11.06 -12.17 28.17
C ALA A 447 10.88 -10.88 28.99
N GLY A 448 10.04 -11.03 30.02
CA GLY A 448 9.94 -10.33 31.31
C GLY A 448 10.60 -8.96 31.52
N ARG A 449 9.80 -8.03 32.07
CA ARG A 449 10.19 -6.66 32.44
C ARG A 449 10.87 -6.59 33.83
N ALA A 450 12.12 -6.10 33.86
CA ALA A 450 12.61 -5.17 34.89
C ALA A 450 13.94 -4.53 34.43
N ASP A 451 14.06 -3.21 34.60
CA ASP A 451 15.29 -2.44 34.36
C ASP A 451 16.17 -2.50 35.63
N PRO A 452 17.46 -2.85 35.55
CA PRO A 452 18.34 -2.97 36.71
C PRO A 452 18.50 -1.65 37.50
N ILE A 453 18.30 -0.50 36.86
CA ILE A 453 18.46 0.80 37.53
C ILE A 453 17.28 1.11 38.47
N THR A 454 16.07 0.62 38.17
CA THR A 454 14.92 0.76 39.07
C THR A 454 14.98 -0.13 40.33
N ALA A 455 15.85 -1.15 40.36
CA ALA A 455 15.92 -2.10 41.48
C ALA A 455 16.77 -1.59 42.67
N LYS A 456 17.66 -0.60 42.47
CA LYS A 456 18.60 -0.14 43.51
C LYS A 456 18.11 1.01 44.41
N THR A 457 16.88 1.51 44.22
CA THR A 457 16.32 2.63 45.02
C THR A 457 14.98 2.32 45.71
N ALA A 458 14.50 1.08 45.69
CA ALA A 458 13.31 0.70 46.43
C ALA A 458 13.64 0.38 47.91
N PRO A 459 12.89 0.89 48.91
CA PRO A 459 13.07 0.50 50.29
C PRO A 459 12.68 -0.98 50.47
N ARG A 460 13.54 -1.76 51.14
CA ARG A 460 13.29 -3.16 51.49
C ARG A 460 11.99 -3.28 52.30
N ARG A 461 10.94 -3.91 51.75
CA ARG A 461 9.84 -4.46 52.55
C ARG A 461 10.12 -5.93 52.86
N ARG A 462 10.08 -6.28 54.15
CA ARG A 462 10.15 -7.66 54.67
C ARG A 462 8.94 -8.49 54.19
N PRO A 463 9.07 -9.83 54.09
CA PRO A 463 7.95 -10.68 53.70
C PRO A 463 7.03 -10.95 54.90
N SER A 464 5.71 -10.74 54.73
CA SER A 464 4.70 -11.31 55.63
C SER A 464 4.25 -12.68 55.12
N ARG A 465 4.24 -13.65 56.04
CA ARG A 465 3.88 -15.05 55.85
C ARG A 465 2.40 -15.23 55.50
N ALA A 466 2.14 -16.30 54.76
CA ALA A 466 0.84 -16.89 54.51
C ALA A 466 0.19 -17.50 55.78
N ARG A 467 -1.14 -17.39 55.84
CA ARG A 467 -2.14 -18.34 56.39
C ARG A 467 -3.35 -18.21 55.44
N LYS A 468 -3.72 -19.18 54.60
CA LYS A 468 -4.38 -20.50 54.80
C LYS A 468 -5.69 -20.46 55.60
N GLU A 469 -6.69 -21.13 54.98
CA GLU A 469 -8.03 -21.53 55.43
C GLU A 469 -9.09 -20.43 55.37
N SER A 470 -10.25 -20.60 54.73
CA SER A 470 -10.99 -21.78 54.25
C SER A 470 -11.80 -21.42 53.00
#